data_AF-A0A9E0KBW0-F1
#
_entry.id   AF-A0A9E0KBW0-F1
#
_cell.length_a   1.000
_cell.length_b   1.000
_cell.length_c   1.000
_cell.angle_alpha   90.00
_cell.angle_beta   90.00
_cell.angle_gamma   90.00
#
_symmetry.space_group_name_H-M   'P 1'
#
loop_
_entity.id
_entity.type
_entity.pdbx_description
1 polymer ?
#
loop_
_entity_poly.entity_id
_entity_poly.type
_entity_poly.pdbx_seq_one_letter_code
_entity_poly.pdbx_strand_id
1 'polypeptide(L)'
;MKYEHLVRINAPHVKSLTRDQLWRGLMHRVEQPHVFLPHIDRVEILDRGEDFIERVMWFGDMEVRDRIAFDDGVRLRYHTLASEAHAGGNLTVSIEEPDAGELFVRFCYETPLAERVEDGVDIGSYLRSAWQQSDTEAMQKLRELAESGVFDAGPDVSGQ
;
A
#
# COMPACT_ATOMS: atom_id res chain seq x y z
N MET A 1 18.43 0.96 4.06
CA MET A 1 18.36 0.55 2.64
C MET A 1 17.28 1.36 1.92
N LYS A 2 17.48 1.66 0.62
CA LYS A 2 16.42 2.19 -0.26
C LYS A 2 16.10 1.18 -1.35
N TYR A 3 14.83 1.01 -1.69
CA TYR A 3 14.38 0.13 -2.77
C TYR A 3 13.13 0.70 -3.42
N GLU A 4 13.04 0.61 -4.74
CA GLU A 4 11.82 0.96 -5.45
C GLU A 4 11.46 -0.09 -6.49
N HIS A 5 10.16 -0.22 -6.75
CA HIS A 5 9.64 -1.02 -7.85
C HIS A 5 8.31 -0.44 -8.36
N LEU A 6 7.92 -0.87 -9.55
CA LEU A 6 6.75 -0.36 -10.25
C LEU A 6 5.82 -1.52 -10.62
N VAL A 7 4.55 -1.39 -10.28
CA VAL A 7 3.51 -2.34 -10.69
C VAL A 7 2.67 -1.69 -11.79
N ARG A 8 2.62 -2.33 -12.96
CA ARG A 8 1.71 -1.94 -14.03
C ARG A 8 0.30 -2.37 -13.66
N ILE A 9 -0.62 -1.41 -13.58
CA ILE A 9 -2.01 -1.67 -13.22
C ILE A 9 -2.78 -2.07 -14.46
N ASN A 10 -2.86 -1.21 -15.47
CA ASN A 10 -3.62 -1.51 -16.69
C ASN A 10 -2.73 -2.21 -17.72
N ALA A 11 -3.19 -3.36 -18.20
CA ALA A 11 -2.52 -4.18 -19.21
C ALA A 11 -3.50 -4.61 -20.30
N PRO A 12 -3.02 -4.93 -21.52
CA PRO A 12 -3.86 -5.51 -22.56
C PRO A 12 -4.62 -6.75 -22.04
N HIS A 13 -5.86 -6.92 -22.50
CA HIS A 13 -6.73 -8.07 -22.18
C HIS A 13 -7.29 -8.13 -20.75
N VAL A 14 -7.13 -7.08 -19.94
CA VAL A 14 -7.75 -6.93 -18.62
C VAL A 14 -8.62 -5.67 -18.62
N LYS A 15 -9.72 -5.66 -17.86
CA LYS A 15 -10.59 -4.48 -17.74
C LYS A 15 -9.78 -3.31 -17.17
N SER A 16 -9.72 -2.19 -17.88
CA SER A 16 -8.98 -1.02 -17.40
C SER A 16 -9.64 -0.39 -16.18
N LEU A 17 -8.81 -0.03 -15.19
CA LEU A 17 -9.20 0.80 -14.06
C LEU A 17 -9.05 2.27 -14.43
N THR A 18 -9.96 3.11 -13.94
CA THR A 18 -9.75 4.56 -13.95
C THR A 18 -8.79 4.95 -12.83
N ARG A 19 -8.18 6.14 -12.95
CA ARG A 19 -7.33 6.71 -11.90
C ARG A 19 -8.07 6.81 -10.56
N ASP A 20 -9.35 7.22 -10.59
CA ASP A 20 -10.19 7.35 -9.40
C ASP A 20 -10.47 6.00 -8.73
N GLN A 21 -10.76 4.96 -9.52
CA GLN A 21 -10.95 3.60 -8.98
C GLN A 21 -9.66 3.09 -8.32
N LEU A 22 -8.51 3.33 -8.96
CA LEU A 22 -7.21 2.99 -8.39
C LEU A 22 -6.97 3.73 -7.08
N TRP A 23 -7.23 5.04 -7.03
CA TRP A 23 -7.09 5.83 -5.82
C TRP A 23 -7.99 5.33 -4.68
N ARG A 24 -9.29 5.11 -4.96
CA ARG A 24 -10.23 4.54 -3.99
C ARG A 24 -9.75 3.19 -3.47
N GLY A 25 -9.20 2.35 -4.34
CA GLY A 25 -8.61 1.07 -3.94
C GLY A 25 -7.38 1.21 -3.05
N LEU A 26 -6.50 2.18 -3.33
CA LEU A 26 -5.35 2.47 -2.47
C LEU A 26 -5.78 3.01 -1.09
N MET A 27 -6.78 3.89 -1.04
CA MET A 27 -7.36 4.35 0.23
C MET A 27 -8.05 3.23 0.99
N HIS A 28 -8.74 2.32 0.29
CA HIS A 28 -9.29 1.12 0.92
C HIS A 28 -8.20 0.23 1.54
N ARG A 29 -7.02 0.12 0.91
CA ARG A 29 -5.85 -0.56 1.50
C ARG A 29 -5.29 0.17 2.73
N VAL A 30 -5.37 1.49 2.78
CA VAL A 30 -4.99 2.29 3.96
C VAL A 30 -5.92 1.98 5.13
N GLU A 31 -7.23 1.97 4.89
CA GLU A 31 -8.23 1.82 5.95
C GLU A 31 -8.45 0.36 6.37
N GLN A 32 -8.38 -0.57 5.41
CA GLN A 32 -8.69 -1.99 5.59
C GLN A 32 -7.56 -2.88 5.03
N PRO A 33 -6.32 -2.76 5.53
CA PRO A 33 -5.18 -3.49 4.98
C PRO A 33 -5.33 -5.01 5.07
N HIS A 34 -6.10 -5.54 6.03
CA HIS A 34 -6.39 -6.97 6.17
C HIS A 34 -7.12 -7.59 4.97
N VAL A 35 -7.83 -6.78 4.17
CA VAL A 35 -8.46 -7.23 2.91
C VAL A 35 -7.40 -7.58 1.85
N PHE A 36 -6.23 -6.92 1.91
CA PHE A 36 -5.15 -7.02 0.93
C PHE A 36 -3.98 -7.86 1.44
N LEU A 37 -3.80 -7.92 2.75
CA LEU A 37 -2.68 -8.57 3.43
C LEU A 37 -3.24 -9.62 4.40
N PRO A 38 -3.29 -10.90 4.00
CA PRO A 38 -4.01 -11.94 4.74
C PRO A 38 -3.41 -12.27 6.12
N HIS A 39 -2.20 -11.79 6.41
CA HIS A 39 -1.53 -12.02 7.68
C HIS A 39 -1.90 -11.01 8.78
N ILE A 40 -2.71 -10.00 8.46
CA ILE A 40 -3.18 -9.01 9.44
C ILE A 40 -4.44 -9.55 10.12
N ASP A 41 -4.35 -9.78 11.42
CA ASP A 41 -5.47 -10.31 12.22
C ASP A 41 -6.46 -9.22 12.62
N ARG A 42 -5.95 -8.01 12.87
CA ARG A 42 -6.74 -6.87 13.33
C ARG A 42 -6.14 -5.55 12.85
N VAL A 43 -7.03 -4.59 12.61
CA VAL A 43 -6.68 -3.20 12.32
C VAL A 43 -7.55 -2.29 13.18
N GLU A 44 -6.97 -1.21 13.68
CA GLU A 44 -7.69 -0.13 14.34
C GLU A 44 -7.19 1.22 13.82
N ILE A 45 -8.13 2.09 13.46
CA ILE A 45 -7.83 3.49 13.11
C ILE A 45 -7.82 4.30 14.40
N LEU A 46 -6.66 4.85 14.74
CA LEU A 46 -6.44 5.61 15.96
C LEU A 46 -6.86 7.07 15.81
N ASP A 47 -6.56 7.65 14.64
CA ASP A 47 -6.89 9.04 14.33
C ASP A 47 -7.08 9.22 12.81
N ARG A 48 -7.85 10.24 12.44
CA ARG A 48 -8.06 10.65 11.04
C ARG A 48 -8.12 12.16 10.93
N GLY A 49 -7.42 12.69 9.95
CA GLY A 49 -7.52 14.08 9.52
C GLY A 49 -7.95 14.19 8.07
N GLU A 50 -7.83 15.41 7.54
CA GLU A 50 -8.13 15.72 6.14
C GLU A 50 -7.17 15.01 5.17
N ASP A 51 -5.90 14.92 5.54
CA ASP A 51 -4.78 14.43 4.71
C ASP A 51 -3.95 13.34 5.39
N PHE A 52 -4.47 12.75 6.48
CA PHE A 52 -3.79 11.67 7.19
C PHE A 52 -4.70 10.67 7.87
N ILE A 53 -4.16 9.46 8.06
CA ILE A 53 -4.71 8.39 8.90
C ILE A 53 -3.59 7.87 9.81
N GLU A 54 -3.90 7.71 11.09
CA GLU A 54 -3.06 6.94 12.01
C GLU A 54 -3.75 5.62 12.33
N ARG A 55 -3.00 4.52 12.21
CA ARG A 55 -3.53 3.18 12.45
C ARG A 55 -2.56 2.31 13.20
N VAL A 56 -3.11 1.27 13.79
CA VAL A 56 -2.38 0.15 14.35
C VAL A 56 -2.91 -1.14 13.76
N MET A 57 -2.00 -2.08 13.51
CA MET A 57 -2.28 -3.37 12.92
C MET A 57 -1.51 -4.47 13.65
N TRP A 58 -2.12 -5.64 13.77
CA TRP A 58 -1.57 -6.77 14.51
C TRP A 58 -1.31 -7.96 13.59
N PHE A 59 -0.14 -8.58 13.78
CA PHE A 59 0.28 -9.85 13.19
C PHE A 59 0.57 -10.81 14.35
N GLY A 60 -0.42 -11.58 14.77
CA GLY A 60 -0.42 -12.26 16.05
C GLY A 60 -0.19 -11.26 17.19
N ASP A 61 0.87 -11.48 17.97
CA ASP A 61 1.24 -10.62 19.10
C ASP A 61 2.06 -9.38 18.68
N MET A 62 2.50 -9.29 17.42
CA MET A 62 3.28 -8.16 16.94
C MET A 62 2.37 -6.98 16.55
N GLU A 63 2.57 -5.84 17.20
CA GLU A 63 1.90 -4.59 16.90
C GLU A 63 2.75 -3.71 15.96
N VAL A 64 2.13 -3.17 14.92
CA VAL A 64 2.74 -2.22 13.97
C VAL A 64 1.89 -0.96 13.90
N ARG A 65 2.50 0.20 14.13
CA ARG A 65 1.84 1.51 14.06
C ARG A 65 2.31 2.30 12.85
N ASP A 66 1.36 2.78 12.06
CA ASP A 66 1.60 3.64 10.92
C ASP A 66 0.97 5.02 11.12
N ARG A 67 1.71 6.05 10.72
CA ARG A 67 1.14 7.35 10.36
C ARG A 67 1.21 7.49 8.85
N ILE A 68 0.07 7.71 8.20
CA ILE A 68 -0.06 7.71 6.76
C ILE A 68 -0.57 9.07 6.33
N ALA A 69 0.27 9.86 5.67
CA ALA A 69 -0.14 11.10 5.03
C ALA A 69 -0.46 10.85 3.56
N PHE A 70 -1.36 11.61 2.96
CA PHE A 70 -1.72 11.43 1.57
C PHE A 70 -2.02 12.74 0.83
N ASP A 71 -1.63 12.77 -0.43
CA ASP A 71 -2.05 13.79 -1.40
C ASP A 71 -3.16 13.15 -2.24
N ASP A 72 -4.39 13.67 -2.14
CA ASP A 72 -5.57 13.07 -2.77
C ASP A 72 -5.37 12.84 -4.29
N GLY A 73 -5.65 11.62 -4.74
CA GLY A 73 -5.49 11.19 -6.14
C GLY A 73 -4.04 11.06 -6.63
N VAL A 74 -3.04 11.28 -5.77
CA VAL A 74 -1.63 11.37 -6.19
C VAL A 74 -0.75 10.34 -5.47
N ARG A 75 -0.69 10.36 -4.15
CA ARG A 75 0.33 9.61 -3.39
C ARG A 75 -0.03 9.39 -1.92
N LEU A 76 0.41 8.25 -1.40
CA LEU A 76 0.43 7.90 0.03
C LEU A 76 1.86 7.89 0.56
N ARG A 77 2.05 8.34 1.80
CA ARG A 77 3.32 8.31 2.54
C ARG A 77 3.11 7.66 3.89
N TYR A 78 3.53 6.41 3.99
CA TYR A 78 3.52 5.63 5.21
C TYR A 78 4.79 5.90 6.00
N HIS A 79 4.62 6.19 7.28
CA HIS A 79 5.68 6.21 8.27
C HIS A 79 5.35 5.16 9.34
N THR A 80 6.03 4.02 9.28
CA THR A 80 5.91 2.94 10.25
C THR A 80 6.85 3.23 11.42
N LEU A 81 6.28 3.40 12.61
CA LEU A 81 7.02 3.71 13.82
C LEU A 81 7.93 2.54 14.22
N ALA A 82 9.15 2.83 14.67
CA ALA A 82 10.01 1.82 15.24
C ALA A 82 9.44 1.32 16.59
N SER A 83 9.66 0.05 16.88
CA SER A 83 9.32 -0.60 18.15
C SER A 83 10.45 -1.55 18.57
N GLU A 84 10.30 -2.22 19.70
CA GLU A 84 11.24 -3.27 20.11
C GLU A 84 11.25 -4.46 19.12
N ALA A 85 10.16 -4.67 18.38
CA ALA A 85 10.01 -5.78 17.44
C ALA A 85 10.56 -5.48 16.03
N HIS A 86 10.55 -4.21 15.60
CA HIS A 86 11.01 -3.82 14.27
C HIS A 86 11.54 -2.40 14.20
N ALA A 87 12.48 -2.17 13.28
CA ALA A 87 13.15 -0.88 13.14
C ALA A 87 12.29 0.24 12.50
N GLY A 88 11.06 -0.07 12.09
CA GLY A 88 10.18 0.85 11.36
C GLY A 88 10.67 1.14 9.95
N GLY A 89 10.19 2.23 9.35
CA GLY A 89 10.59 2.65 8.01
C GLY A 89 9.57 3.57 7.34
N ASN A 90 9.88 3.94 6.11
CA ASN A 90 8.98 4.73 5.27
C ASN A 90 8.65 3.97 3.99
N LEU A 91 7.42 4.12 3.53
CA LEU A 91 6.96 3.67 2.22
C LEU A 91 6.20 4.80 1.55
N THR A 92 6.63 5.18 0.35
CA THR A 92 5.88 6.07 -0.52
C THR A 92 5.24 5.28 -1.64
N VAL A 93 3.92 5.45 -1.82
CA VAL A 93 3.14 4.81 -2.89
C VAL A 93 2.55 5.89 -3.79
N SER A 94 2.90 5.92 -5.07
CA SER A 94 2.48 6.99 -6.00
C SER A 94 1.81 6.42 -7.25
N ILE A 95 0.75 7.07 -7.72
CA ILE A 95 0.12 6.73 -9.01
C ILE A 95 0.82 7.48 -10.13
N GLU A 96 1.34 6.75 -11.10
CA GLU A 96 1.93 7.29 -12.33
C GLU A 96 1.02 6.99 -13.52
N GLU A 97 0.87 7.97 -14.40
CA GLU A 97 0.06 7.90 -15.62
C GLU A 97 0.81 8.64 -16.74
N PRO A 98 1.85 8.01 -17.34
CA PRO A 98 2.63 8.64 -18.41
C PRO A 98 1.78 8.96 -19.65
N ASP A 99 0.80 8.10 -19.94
CA ASP A 99 -0.20 8.27 -21.00
C ASP A 99 -1.59 7.95 -20.46
N ALA A 100 -2.63 8.49 -21.09
CA ALA A 100 -4.00 8.35 -20.62
C ALA A 100 -4.41 6.87 -20.46
N GLY A 101 -4.77 6.47 -19.24
CA GLY A 101 -5.15 5.09 -18.91
C GLY A 101 -3.97 4.12 -18.73
N GLU A 102 -2.73 4.53 -18.98
CA GLU A 102 -1.53 3.75 -18.64
C GLU A 102 -1.18 3.94 -17.17
N LEU A 103 -1.93 3.27 -16.29
CA LEU A 103 -1.74 3.40 -14.85
C LEU A 103 -0.64 2.48 -14.31
N PHE A 104 0.23 3.05 -13.50
CA PHE A 104 1.24 2.35 -12.71
C PHE A 104 1.17 2.80 -11.25
N VAL A 105 1.60 1.92 -10.34
CA VAL A 105 1.82 2.28 -8.93
C VAL A 105 3.29 2.05 -8.60
N ARG A 106 3.98 3.13 -8.20
CA ARG A 106 5.36 3.08 -7.73
C ARG A 106 5.37 2.92 -6.22
N PHE A 107 6.18 1.97 -5.74
CA PHE A 107 6.47 1.76 -4.33
C PHE A 107 7.94 2.12 -4.07
N CYS A 108 8.18 3.03 -3.13
CA CYS A 108 9.52 3.44 -2.72
C CYS A 108 9.70 3.21 -1.21
N TYR A 109 10.52 2.24 -0.85
CA TYR A 109 10.85 1.86 0.52
C TYR A 109 12.13 2.54 0.98
N GLU A 110 12.11 3.07 2.19
CA GLU A 110 13.29 3.58 2.90
C GLU A 110 13.30 3.04 4.33
N THR A 111 14.22 2.12 4.63
CA THR A 111 14.32 1.50 5.95
C THR A 111 15.69 1.78 6.58
N PRO A 112 15.78 1.82 7.92
CA PRO A 112 17.06 1.96 8.62
C PRO A 112 17.90 0.67 8.57
N LEU A 113 17.31 -0.46 8.13
CA LEU A 113 18.03 -1.73 8.04
C LEU A 113 19.15 -1.65 7.01
N ALA A 114 20.35 -2.06 7.40
CA ALA A 114 21.49 -2.20 6.51
C ALA A 114 21.34 -3.43 5.63
N GLU A 115 21.83 -3.36 4.39
CA GLU A 115 22.03 -4.55 3.59
C GLU A 115 23.09 -5.42 4.27
N ARG A 116 22.72 -6.66 4.61
CA ARG A 116 23.61 -7.59 5.30
C ARG A 116 23.47 -8.98 4.70
N VAL A 117 24.59 -9.69 4.67
CA VAL A 117 24.63 -11.11 4.35
C VAL A 117 24.81 -11.86 5.66
N GLU A 118 23.85 -12.69 6.02
CA GLU A 118 23.90 -13.57 7.20
C GLU A 118 23.83 -15.02 6.72
N ASP A 119 24.78 -15.86 7.13
CA ASP A 119 24.86 -17.28 6.75
C ASP A 119 24.76 -17.55 5.22
N GLY A 120 25.28 -16.63 4.41
CA GLY A 120 25.25 -16.72 2.94
C GLY A 120 23.94 -16.26 2.29
N VAL A 121 22.96 -15.80 3.08
CA VAL A 121 21.71 -15.22 2.60
C VAL A 121 21.82 -13.70 2.58
N ASP A 122 21.61 -13.09 1.42
CA ASP A 122 21.45 -11.64 1.30
C ASP A 122 20.06 -11.26 1.81
N ILE A 123 20.00 -10.80 3.06
CA ILE A 123 18.78 -10.37 3.75
C ILE A 123 18.11 -9.21 3.00
N GLY A 124 18.89 -8.33 2.37
CA GLY A 124 18.37 -7.24 1.55
C GLY A 124 17.61 -7.76 0.34
N SER A 125 18.17 -8.75 -0.38
CA SER A 125 17.50 -9.37 -1.54
C SER A 125 16.20 -10.07 -1.17
N TYR A 126 16.18 -10.74 -0.01
CA TYR A 126 15.00 -11.43 0.51
C TYR A 126 13.89 -10.42 0.84
N LEU A 127 14.22 -9.34 1.57
CA LEU A 127 13.26 -8.28 1.90
C LEU A 127 12.68 -7.60 0.65
N ARG A 128 13.54 -7.26 -0.33
CA ARG A 128 13.10 -6.68 -1.60
C ARG A 128 12.10 -7.59 -2.32
N SER A 129 12.40 -8.88 -2.39
CA SER A 129 11.52 -9.87 -3.02
C SER A 129 10.19 -10.01 -2.27
N ALA A 130 10.23 -10.02 -0.93
CA ALA A 130 9.03 -10.07 -0.10
C ALA A 130 8.14 -8.83 -0.28
N TRP A 131 8.71 -7.62 -0.31
CA TRP A 131 7.96 -6.39 -0.57
C TRP A 131 7.35 -6.38 -1.97
N GLN A 132 8.13 -6.74 -2.99
CA GLN A 132 7.65 -6.81 -4.37
C GLN A 132 6.49 -7.79 -4.52
N GLN A 133 6.59 -8.98 -3.91
CA GLN A 133 5.52 -9.98 -3.92
C GLN A 133 4.25 -9.45 -3.22
N SER A 134 4.41 -8.93 -2.00
CA SER A 134 3.31 -8.38 -1.20
C SER A 134 2.56 -7.25 -1.92
N ASP A 135 3.29 -6.32 -2.55
CA ASP A 135 2.68 -5.22 -3.29
C ASP A 135 1.99 -5.69 -4.57
N THR A 136 2.58 -6.66 -5.28
CA THR A 136 1.97 -7.23 -6.48
C THR A 136 0.65 -7.91 -6.15
N GLU A 137 0.61 -8.72 -5.09
CA GLU A 137 -0.60 -9.37 -4.60
C GLU A 137 -1.65 -8.35 -4.15
N ALA A 138 -1.25 -7.30 -3.43
CA ALA A 138 -2.15 -6.23 -3.03
C ALA A 138 -2.77 -5.50 -4.24
N MET A 139 -2.00 -5.25 -5.30
CA MET A 139 -2.52 -4.63 -6.53
C MET A 139 -3.44 -5.57 -7.33
N GLN A 140 -3.15 -6.88 -7.33
CA GLN A 140 -4.07 -7.88 -7.88
C GLN A 140 -5.38 -7.89 -7.11
N LYS A 141 -5.33 -7.88 -5.77
CA LYS A 141 -6.53 -7.85 -4.94
C LYS A 141 -7.35 -6.57 -5.14
N LEU A 142 -6.69 -5.43 -5.24
CA LEU A 142 -7.31 -4.15 -5.56
C LEU A 142 -8.11 -4.24 -6.85
N ARG A 143 -7.49 -4.82 -7.89
CA ARG A 143 -8.14 -5.02 -9.18
C ARG A 143 -9.36 -5.92 -9.10
N GLU A 144 -9.29 -7.05 -8.40
CA GLU A 144 -10.44 -7.94 -8.20
C GLU A 144 -11.64 -7.18 -7.58
N LEU A 145 -11.37 -6.39 -6.53
CA LEU A 145 -12.41 -5.61 -5.85
C LEU A 145 -13.01 -4.56 -6.78
N ALA A 146 -12.17 -3.87 -7.54
CA ALA A 146 -12.62 -2.90 -8.51
C ALA A 146 -13.45 -3.53 -9.64
N GLU A 147 -13.07 -4.71 -10.12
CA GLU A 147 -13.81 -5.45 -11.14
C GLU A 147 -15.18 -5.92 -10.64
N SER A 148 -15.31 -6.20 -9.35
CA SER A 148 -16.58 -6.48 -8.68
C SER A 148 -17.43 -5.23 -8.38
N GLY A 149 -16.93 -4.04 -8.73
CA GLY A 149 -17.65 -2.76 -8.60
C GLY A 149 -17.53 -2.07 -7.25
N VAL A 150 -16.67 -2.56 -6.35
CA VAL A 150 -16.48 -1.98 -4.99
C VAL A 150 -16.10 -0.50 -5.05
N PHE A 151 -15.44 -0.07 -6.12
CA PHE A 151 -14.96 1.31 -6.27
C PHE A 151 -15.69 2.11 -7.36
N ASP A 152 -16.85 1.65 -7.85
CA ASP A 152 -17.58 2.30 -8.95
C ASP A 152 -18.35 3.55 -8.52
N ALA A 153 -18.74 3.64 -7.24
CA ALA A 153 -19.42 4.82 -6.69
C ALA A 153 -18.42 5.85 -6.15
N GLY A 154 -18.53 7.11 -6.59
CA GLY A 154 -18.00 8.25 -5.84
C GLY A 154 -18.78 8.45 -4.53
N PRO A 155 -18.35 9.35 -3.63
CA PRO A 155 -19.09 9.62 -2.40
C PRO A 155 -20.53 9.96 -2.78
N ASP A 156 -21.46 9.27 -2.14
CA ASP A 156 -22.89 9.49 -2.31
C ASP A 156 -23.21 10.94 -1.90
N VAL A 157 -23.31 11.84 -2.88
CA VAL A 157 -23.96 13.16 -2.71
C VAL A 157 -25.48 12.95 -2.71
N SER A 158 -25.94 12.14 -1.77
CA SER A 158 -27.36 12.01 -1.41
C SER A 158 -27.50 12.35 0.07
N GLY A 159 -27.40 13.64 0.35
CA GLY A 159 -27.72 14.23 1.64
C GLY A 159 -28.40 15.56 1.40
N GLN A 160 -29.61 15.47 0.85
CA GLN A 160 -30.58 16.58 0.77
C GLN A 160 -31.22 16.81 2.14
#